data_AF-A0A9D4NG55-F1
#
_entry.id   AF-A0A9D4NG55-F1
#
_cell.length_a   1.000
_cell.length_b   1.000
_cell.length_c   1.000
_cell.angle_alpha   90.00
_cell.angle_beta   90.00
_cell.angle_gamma   90.00
#
_symmetry.space_group_name_H-M   'P 1'
#
loop_
_entity.id
_entity.type
_entity.pdbx_description
1 polymer ?
#
loop_
_entity_poly.entity_id
_entity_poly.type
_entity_poly.pdbx_seq_one_letter_code
_entity_poly.pdbx_strand_id
1 'polypeptide(L)' 'MMEDEKFSDTTGKSYNVRNEVICKSTNVVYAVHCERCKTFVYVGETGDTLYQRHLLNLPGYGLDTTTR' A
#
# COMPACT_ATOMS: atom_id res chain seq x y z
N MET A 1 -17.12 -0.14 9.57
CA MET A 1 -16.71 1.11 8.90
C MET A 1 -15.60 1.69 9.74
N MET A 2 -14.38 1.81 9.20
CA MET A 2 -13.24 2.41 9.93
C MET A 2 -13.26 3.91 9.65
N GLU A 3 -13.14 4.75 10.68
CA GLU A 3 -13.22 6.22 10.61
C GLU A 3 -11.84 6.83 10.36
N ASP A 4 -11.77 7.95 9.63
CA ASP A 4 -10.50 8.64 9.37
C ASP A 4 -9.82 9.01 10.69
N GLU A 5 -8.59 8.51 10.90
CA GLU A 5 -7.86 8.70 12.14
C GLU A 5 -6.73 9.71 11.97
N LYS A 6 -6.43 10.44 13.03
CA LYS A 6 -5.24 11.28 13.12
C LYS A 6 -4.31 10.66 14.15
N PHE A 7 -3.09 10.34 13.74
CA PHE A 7 -2.04 9.94 14.68
C PHE A 7 -0.86 10.90 14.61
N SER A 8 -0.17 11.06 15.74
CA SER A 8 1.02 11.89 15.86
C SER A 8 2.18 11.01 16.28
N ASP A 9 3.34 11.18 15.63
CA ASP A 9 4.55 10.46 16.02
C ASP A 9 5.23 11.09 17.25
N THR A 10 6.25 10.41 17.77
CA THR A 10 7.06 10.87 18.91
C THR A 10 7.85 12.15 18.64
N THR A 11 7.93 12.59 17.38
CA THR A 11 8.56 13.85 16.97
C THR A 11 7.54 14.99 16.77
N GLY A 12 6.26 14.74 17.05
CA GLY A 12 5.18 15.73 16.93
C GLY A 12 4.67 15.92 15.50
N LYS A 13 5.07 15.05 14.55
CA LYS A 13 4.55 15.07 13.18
C LYS A 13 3.17 14.41 13.18
N SER A 14 2.18 15.10 12.61
CA SER A 14 0.81 14.61 12.53
C SER A 14 0.53 14.04 11.14
N TYR A 15 -0.10 12.86 11.11
CA TYR A 15 -0.48 12.15 9.90
C TYR A 15 -2.00 12.01 9.88
N ASN A 16 -2.60 12.41 8.75
CA ASN A 16 -4.01 12.16 8.48
C ASN A 16 -4.12 10.80 7.78
N VAL A 17 -4.67 9.82 8.47
CA VAL A 17 -4.98 8.51 7.88
C VAL A 17 -6.31 8.63 7.17
N ARG A 18 -6.26 8.54 5.85
CA ARG A 18 -7.46 8.43 5.01
C ARG A 18 -7.78 6.95 4.85
N ASN A 19 -8.97 6.54 5.26
CA ASN A 19 -9.37 5.13 5.15
C ASN A 19 -9.85 4.74 3.75
N GLU A 20 -10.14 5.73 2.90
CA GLU A 20 -10.47 5.47 1.51
C GLU A 20 -9.18 5.24 0.69
N VAL A 21 -8.80 3.97 0.56
CA VAL A 21 -7.73 3.53 -0.34
C VAL A 21 -8.34 3.22 -1.70
N ILE A 22 -8.08 4.09 -2.69
CA ILE A 22 -8.48 3.87 -4.08
C ILE A 22 -7.27 3.46 -4.93
N CYS A 23 -7.52 2.94 -6.13
CA CYS A 23 -6.47 2.53 -7.08
C CYS A 23 -5.45 3.63 -7.40
N LYS A 24 -5.87 4.91 -7.32
CA LYS A 24 -5.02 6.09 -7.55
C LYS A 24 -4.25 6.55 -6.31
N SER A 25 -4.49 5.96 -5.14
CA SER A 25 -3.76 6.32 -3.92
C SER A 25 -2.28 5.99 -4.09
N THR A 26 -1.44 6.91 -3.64
CA THR A 26 0.02 6.80 -3.61
C THR A 26 0.49 6.88 -2.16
N ASN A 27 1.75 6.50 -1.90
CA ASN A 27 2.34 6.51 -0.55
C ASN A 27 1.50 5.75 0.50
N VAL A 28 0.87 4.66 0.08
CA VAL A 28 0.07 3.81 0.96
C VAL A 28 1.01 2.82 1.62
N VAL A 29 0.99 2.82 2.95
CA VAL A 29 1.66 1.81 3.77
C VAL A 29 0.74 0.58 3.83
N TYR A 30 1.27 -0.59 3.48
CA TYR A 30 0.53 -1.85 3.51
C TYR A 30 1.34 -2.94 4.23
N ALA A 31 0.63 -3.91 4.79
CA ALA A 31 1.23 -5.07 5.44
C ALA A 31 0.68 -6.36 4.85
N VAL A 32 1.55 -7.35 4.67
CA VAL A 32 1.15 -8.72 4.29
C VAL A 32 0.97 -9.51 5.58
N HIS A 33 -0.26 -9.97 5.81
CA HIS A 33 -0.62 -10.76 6.98
C HIS A 33 -0.70 -12.24 6.62
N CYS A 34 0.00 -13.09 7.39
CA CYS A 34 -0.14 -14.53 7.28
C CYS A 34 -1.30 -15.01 8.17
N GLU A 35 -2.40 -15.47 7.55
CA GLU A 35 -3.58 -15.92 8.30
C GLU A 35 -3.34 -17.14 9.19
N ARG A 36 -2.37 -17.99 8.84
CA ARG A 36 -2.01 -19.19 9.62
C ARG A 36 -1.15 -18.83 10.82
N CYS A 37 -0.12 -18.03 10.61
CA CYS A 37 0.83 -17.63 11.65
C CYS A 37 0.32 -16.48 12.53
N LYS A 38 -0.79 -15.83 12.14
CA LYS A 38 -1.38 -14.67 12.82
C LYS A 38 -0.37 -13.55 13.04
N THR A 39 0.50 -13.32 12.06
CA THR A 39 1.56 -12.30 12.13
C THR A 39 1.71 -11.57 10.81
N PHE A 40 2.23 -10.34 10.87
CA PHE A 40 2.62 -9.58 9.70
C PHE A 40 4.01 -10.04 9.24
N VAL A 41 4.11 -10.49 7.99
CA VAL A 41 5.35 -11.03 7.43
C VAL A 41 6.13 -9.97 6.65
N TYR A 42 5.47 -8.89 6.25
CA TYR A 42 6.08 -7.79 5.51
C TYR A 42 5.28 -6.51 5.72
N VAL A 43 5.98 -5.38 5.83
CA VAL A 43 5.41 -4.04 5.80
C VAL A 43 6.18 -3.23 4.76
N GLY A 44 5.47 -2.53 3.88
CA GLY A 44 6.08 -1.72 2.84
C GLY A 44 5.22 -0.52 2.48
N GLU A 45 5.77 0.34 1.63
CA GLU A 45 5.09 1.52 1.10
C GLU A 45 5.04 1.49 -0.42
N THR A 46 4.05 2.13 -1.01
CA THR A 46 3.96 2.32 -2.46
C THR A 46 4.58 3.67 -2.85
N GLY A 47 5.69 3.69 -3.57
CA GLY A 47 6.20 4.93 -4.18
C GLY A 47 5.34 5.41 -5.36
N ASP A 48 4.76 4.47 -6.10
CA ASP A 48 3.82 4.69 -7.20
C ASP A 48 2.36 4.44 -6.77
N THR A 49 1.40 4.55 -7.70
CA THR A 49 -0.02 4.28 -7.38
C THR A 49 -0.24 2.81 -6.97
N LEU A 50 -1.22 2.58 -6.09
CA LEU A 50 -1.58 1.24 -5.64
C LEU A 50 -1.92 0.31 -6.79
N TYR A 51 -2.57 0.85 -7.84
CA TYR A 51 -2.90 0.13 -9.05
C TYR A 51 -1.67 -0.42 -9.78
N GLN A 52 -0.66 0.42 -9.99
CA GLN A 52 0.58 0.01 -10.65
C GLN A 52 1.28 -1.08 -9.83
N ARG A 53 1.31 -0.95 -8.51
CA ARG A 53 1.87 -1.97 -7.62
C ARG A 53 1.10 -3.29 -7.69
N HIS A 54 -0.24 -3.24 -7.78
CA HIS A 54 -1.06 -4.44 -7.91
C HIS A 54 -0.80 -5.16 -9.24
N LEU A 55 -0.75 -4.43 -10.36
CA LEU A 55 -0.44 -5.01 -11.68
C LEU A 55 0.94 -5.66 -11.74
N LEU A 56 1.96 -5.04 -11.15
CA LEU A 56 3.32 -5.59 -11.11
C LEU A 56 3.43 -6.89 -10.30
N ASN A 57 2.51 -7.12 -9.35
CA ASN A 57 2.48 -8.33 -8.53
C ASN A 57 1.54 -9.42 -9.08
N LEU A 58 0.87 -9.19 -10.21
CA LEU A 58 0.07 -10.22 -10.87
C LEU A 58 0.95 -11.04 -11.83
N PRO A 59 0.95 -12.38 -11.74
CA PRO A 59 1.65 -13.23 -12.69
C PRO A 59 0.92 -13.16 -14.03
N GLY A 60 1.39 -12.29 -14.93
CA GLY A 60 0.85 -12.15 -16.29
C GLY A 60 0.85 -10.73 -16.87
N TYR A 61 1.09 -9.69 -16.06
CA TYR A 61 1.23 -8.29 -16.53
C TYR A 61 2.67 -7.78 -16.41
N GLY A 62 3.64 -8.67 -16.63
CA GLY A 62 5.02 -8.25 -16.89
C GLY A 62 5.03 -7.41 -18.17
N LEU A 63 5.49 -6.17 -18.05
CA LEU A 63 5.77 -5.24 -19.13
C LEU A 63 6.40 -5.93 -20.34
N ASP A 64 5.60 -6.24 -21.37
CA ASP A 64 6.11 -6.30 -22.73
C ASP A 64 6.02 -4.90 -23.32
N THR A 65 6.94 -4.03 -22.91
CA THR A 65 7.29 -2.84 -23.67
C THR A 65 8.60 -3.10 -24.39
N THR A 66 8.64 -4.18 -25.19
CA THR A 66 9.64 -4.32 -26.24
C THR A 66 9.22 -3.45 -27.42
N THR A 67 9.90 -2.30 -27.52
CA THR A 67 10.34 -1.63 -28.75
C THR A 67 9.48 -1.82 -30.02
N ARG A 68 8.83 -0.74 -30.47
CA ARG A 68 8.82 -0.39 -31.90
C ARG A 68 8.69 1.11 -32.12
#